data_AF-A0AAF0EUH7-F1
#
_entry.id   AF-A0AAF0EUH7-F1
#
_cell.length_a   1.000
_cell.length_b   1.000
_cell.length_c   1.000
_cell.angle_alpha   90.00
_cell.angle_beta   90.00
_cell.angle_gamma   90.00
#
_symmetry.space_group_name_H-M   'P 1'
#
loop_
_entity.id
_entity.type
_entity.pdbx_description
1 polymer ?
#
loop_
_entity_poly.entity_id
_entity_poly.type
_entity_poly.pdbx_seq_one_letter_code
_entity_poly.pdbx_strand_id
1 'polypeptide(L)'
;MAYRVAARSAHEPSPESRAASILDALPGNSFVSKTTWVTLGAGLTAFTVSNELYVANDETVILGGFLVFLTLIARAVSKPYTEWADATSAKIAGILNDARAGHTKAVQERIDAVNEKKDVVDVTKGLYALAKETVQAEKEAFELKQRTELASEVKSVLDSWVRYEAQQREAEQNLLTETVIAKVTEAIKSDKSQKQILEGAVAEIEQLVKAKKI
;
A
#
# COMPACT_ATOMS: atom_id res chain seq x y z
N MET A 1 -88.74 14.44 37.19
CA MET A 1 -88.29 15.16 35.98
C MET A 1 -86.95 15.79 36.29
N ALA A 2 -85.85 15.17 35.87
CA ALA A 2 -84.49 15.65 36.15
C ALA A 2 -83.77 15.87 34.82
N TYR A 3 -83.32 17.10 34.60
CA TYR A 3 -82.60 17.55 33.41
C TYR A 3 -81.20 16.93 33.41
N ARG A 4 -80.86 16.14 32.38
CA ARG A 4 -79.48 15.68 32.14
C ARG A 4 -78.81 16.64 31.15
N VAL A 5 -77.93 17.48 31.69
CA VAL A 5 -76.91 18.21 30.90
C VAL A 5 -75.91 17.17 30.39
N ALA A 6 -75.82 17.02 29.07
CA ALA A 6 -74.83 16.16 28.43
C ALA A 6 -73.47 16.86 28.44
N ALA A 7 -72.50 16.26 29.14
CA ALA A 7 -71.10 16.67 29.14
C ALA A 7 -70.49 16.50 27.73
N ARG A 8 -69.95 17.59 27.18
CA ARG A 8 -69.17 17.58 25.94
C ARG A 8 -67.83 18.24 26.21
N SER A 9 -66.81 17.46 26.58
CA SER A 9 -65.39 17.87 26.48
C SER A 9 -64.44 16.81 27.06
N ALA A 10 -63.78 16.03 26.20
CA ALA A 10 -62.56 15.32 26.58
C ALA A 10 -61.46 15.36 25.48
N HIS A 11 -61.71 16.04 24.36
CA HIS A 11 -60.71 16.17 23.28
C HIS A 11 -60.81 17.48 22.49
N GLU A 12 -61.17 18.57 23.15
CA GLU A 12 -60.93 19.92 22.64
C GLU A 12 -59.96 20.60 23.61
N PRO A 13 -58.84 21.16 23.12
CA PRO A 13 -57.93 21.90 23.98
C PRO A 13 -58.67 23.06 24.65
N SER A 14 -58.27 23.38 25.88
CA SER A 14 -58.91 24.45 26.65
C SER A 14 -58.89 25.76 25.85
N PRO A 15 -59.92 26.62 25.99
CA PRO A 15 -59.94 27.92 25.30
C PRO A 15 -58.67 28.74 25.52
N GLU A 16 -58.09 28.64 26.72
CA GLU A 16 -56.79 29.23 27.09
C GLU A 16 -55.64 28.68 26.26
N SER A 17 -55.57 27.36 26.07
CA SER A 17 -54.56 26.70 25.24
C SER A 17 -54.68 27.07 23.76
N ARG A 18 -55.91 27.22 23.25
CA ARG A 18 -56.15 27.72 21.88
C ARG A 18 -55.75 29.18 21.72
N ALA A 19 -56.14 30.04 22.66
CA ALA A 19 -55.76 31.45 22.64
C ALA A 19 -54.23 31.63 22.70
N ALA A 20 -53.55 30.86 23.53
CA ALA A 20 -52.09 30.83 23.60
C ALA A 20 -51.49 30.45 22.23
N SER A 21 -52.00 29.40 21.57
CA SER A 21 -51.50 29.00 20.24
C SER A 21 -51.66 30.07 19.16
N ILE A 22 -52.71 30.90 19.24
CA ILE A 22 -52.94 32.02 18.32
C ILE A 22 -51.97 33.16 18.63
N LEU A 23 -51.77 33.49 19.90
CA LEU A 23 -50.79 34.50 20.31
C LEU A 23 -49.38 34.08 19.91
N ASP A 24 -49.04 32.79 20.02
CA ASP A 24 -47.74 32.26 19.67
C ASP A 24 -47.45 32.34 18.17
N ALA A 25 -48.48 32.19 17.32
CA ALA A 25 -48.37 32.35 15.86
C ALA A 25 -48.13 33.80 15.41
N LEU A 26 -48.41 34.81 16.25
CA LEU A 26 -48.16 36.21 15.92
C LEU A 26 -46.65 36.54 15.95
N PRO A 27 -46.18 37.39 15.01
CA PRO A 27 -44.77 37.73 14.91
C PRO A 27 -44.28 38.50 16.14
N GLY A 28 -43.13 38.07 16.67
CA GLY A 28 -42.47 38.69 17.83
C GLY A 28 -42.34 37.76 19.02
N ASN A 29 -41.20 37.85 19.71
CA ASN A 29 -40.82 36.97 20.82
C ASN A 29 -41.13 37.54 22.22
N SER A 30 -41.79 38.71 22.31
CA SER A 30 -42.12 39.37 23.57
C SER A 30 -43.63 39.44 23.80
N PHE A 31 -44.06 39.30 25.07
CA PHE A 31 -45.45 39.45 25.50
C PHE A 31 -46.02 40.83 25.12
N VAL A 32 -45.17 41.87 25.17
CA VAL A 32 -45.54 43.23 24.76
C VAL A 32 -45.82 43.25 23.26
N SER A 33 -44.96 42.66 22.42
CA SER A 33 -45.17 42.62 20.96
C SER A 33 -46.45 41.88 20.58
N LYS A 34 -46.73 40.74 21.22
CA LYS A 34 -47.94 39.95 20.95
C LYS A 34 -49.22 40.70 21.36
N THR A 35 -49.21 41.33 22.55
CA THR A 35 -50.33 42.15 23.02
C THR A 35 -50.53 43.37 22.11
N THR A 36 -49.45 44.00 21.66
CA THR A 36 -49.51 45.12 20.72
C THR A 36 -50.16 44.72 19.39
N TRP A 37 -49.83 43.57 18.81
CA TRP A 37 -50.47 43.11 17.56
C TRP A 37 -51.98 42.90 17.71
N VAL A 38 -52.40 42.28 18.82
CA VAL A 38 -53.83 42.06 19.09
C VAL A 38 -54.55 43.38 19.33
N THR A 39 -54.00 44.26 20.17
CA THR A 39 -54.59 45.57 20.47
C THR A 39 -54.62 46.48 19.24
N LEU A 40 -53.59 46.46 18.41
CA LEU A 40 -53.57 47.20 17.15
C LEU A 40 -54.59 46.65 16.16
N GLY A 41 -54.69 45.33 15.99
CA GLY A 41 -55.69 44.72 15.12
C GLY A 41 -57.11 45.03 15.56
N ALA A 42 -57.40 44.89 16.85
CA ALA A 42 -58.70 45.23 17.44
C ALA A 42 -59.00 46.74 17.36
N GLY A 43 -57.99 47.59 17.62
CA GLY A 43 -58.13 49.04 17.54
C GLY A 43 -58.37 49.54 16.12
N LEU A 44 -57.64 49.01 15.13
CA LEU A 44 -57.83 49.34 13.72
C LEU A 44 -59.20 48.87 13.23
N THR A 45 -59.61 47.65 13.56
CA THR A 45 -60.94 47.16 13.18
C THR A 45 -62.06 48.00 13.80
N ALA A 46 -62.00 48.29 15.11
CA ALA A 46 -62.94 49.16 15.78
C ALA A 46 -62.97 50.58 15.18
N PHE A 47 -61.81 51.15 14.86
CA PHE A 47 -61.69 52.46 14.22
C PHE A 47 -62.30 52.47 12.80
N THR A 48 -62.04 51.44 12.00
CA THR A 48 -62.58 51.33 10.62
C THR A 48 -64.10 51.21 10.60
N VAL A 49 -64.69 50.47 11.55
CA VAL A 49 -66.14 50.34 11.70
C VAL A 49 -66.74 51.63 12.25
N SER A 50 -66.13 52.20 13.29
CA SER A 50 -66.64 53.40 13.95
C SER A 50 -66.63 54.65 13.06
N ASN A 51 -65.72 54.73 12.08
CA ASN A 51 -65.65 55.86 11.14
C ASN A 51 -66.29 55.53 9.78
N GLU A 52 -66.97 54.38 9.65
CA GLU A 52 -67.54 53.90 8.38
C GLU A 52 -66.53 53.89 7.22
N LEU A 53 -65.24 53.73 7.54
CA LEU A 53 -64.16 53.71 6.54
C LEU A 53 -64.30 52.48 5.62
N TYR A 54 -64.95 51.43 6.11
CA TYR A 54 -65.39 50.28 5.33
C TYR A 54 -66.91 50.16 5.39
N VAL A 55 -67.57 50.32 4.25
CA VAL A 55 -69.01 50.12 4.10
C VAL A 55 -69.24 48.77 3.42
N ALA A 56 -69.98 47.87 4.07
CA ALA A 56 -70.33 46.59 3.49
C ALA A 56 -71.33 46.79 2.34
N ASN A 57 -70.90 46.49 1.12
CA ASN A 57 -71.72 46.57 -0.09
C ASN A 57 -71.72 45.21 -0.81
N ASP A 58 -72.33 45.14 -1.99
CA ASP A 58 -72.34 43.94 -2.84
C ASP A 58 -70.91 43.41 -3.13
N GLU A 59 -69.91 44.28 -3.24
CA GLU A 59 -68.51 43.89 -3.41
C GLU A 59 -67.93 43.14 -2.19
N THR A 60 -68.52 43.25 -0.99
CA THR A 60 -68.11 42.47 0.19
C THR A 60 -68.39 40.98 0.00
N VAL A 61 -69.48 40.63 -0.69
CA VAL A 61 -69.81 39.24 -1.02
C VAL A 61 -68.81 38.68 -2.04
N ILE A 62 -68.45 39.49 -3.04
CA ILE A 62 -67.41 39.14 -4.03
C ILE A 62 -66.06 38.94 -3.35
N LEU A 63 -65.67 39.86 -2.45
CA LEU A 63 -64.42 39.76 -1.68
C LEU A 63 -64.39 38.51 -0.79
N GLY A 64 -65.49 38.21 -0.09
CA GLY A 64 -65.62 36.98 0.70
C GLY A 64 -65.49 35.72 -0.15
N GLY A 65 -66.18 35.67 -1.29
CA GLY A 65 -66.08 34.57 -2.26
C GLY A 65 -64.66 34.41 -2.83
N PHE A 66 -64.00 35.52 -3.15
CA PHE A 66 -62.62 35.53 -3.63
C PHE A 66 -61.63 35.02 -2.58
N LEU A 67 -61.78 35.42 -1.31
CA LEU A 67 -60.92 34.91 -0.22
C LEU A 67 -61.10 33.40 0.00
N VAL A 68 -62.34 32.89 -0.04
CA VAL A 68 -62.61 31.45 0.03
C VAL A 68 -61.99 30.72 -1.15
N PHE A 69 -62.18 31.25 -2.36
CA PHE A 69 -61.58 30.71 -3.59
C PHE A 69 -60.05 30.67 -3.53
N LEU A 70 -59.39 31.76 -3.13
CA LEU A 70 -57.95 31.82 -2.96
C LEU A 70 -57.47 30.82 -1.90
N THR A 71 -58.19 30.68 -0.79
CA THR A 71 -57.83 29.74 0.27
C THR A 71 -57.89 28.30 -0.24
N LEU A 72 -58.92 27.95 -1.02
CA LEU A 72 -59.06 26.62 -1.62
C LEU A 72 -57.96 26.35 -2.65
N ILE A 73 -57.65 27.32 -3.52
CA ILE A 73 -56.55 27.19 -4.48
C ILE A 73 -55.20 27.07 -3.79
N ALA A 74 -54.91 27.93 -2.81
CA ALA A 74 -53.66 27.88 -2.06
C ALA A 74 -53.47 26.50 -1.41
N ARG A 75 -54.54 25.94 -0.85
CA ARG A 75 -54.49 24.60 -0.25
C ARG A 75 -54.34 23.48 -1.28
N ALA A 76 -54.96 23.61 -2.46
CA ALA A 76 -54.89 22.60 -3.52
C ALA A 76 -53.55 22.62 -4.28
N VAL A 77 -52.98 23.80 -4.52
CA VAL A 77 -51.79 23.98 -5.37
C VAL A 77 -50.48 24.01 -4.56
N SER A 78 -50.52 24.39 -3.28
CA SER A 78 -49.29 24.50 -2.46
C SER A 78 -48.46 23.22 -2.48
N LYS A 79 -49.06 22.08 -2.13
CA LYS A 79 -48.34 20.80 -2.06
C LYS A 79 -47.75 20.33 -3.39
N PRO A 80 -48.51 20.24 -4.51
CA PRO A 80 -47.92 19.81 -5.78
C PRO A 80 -46.87 20.81 -6.30
N TYR A 81 -47.04 22.11 -6.03
CA TYR A 81 -46.03 23.11 -6.41
C TYR A 81 -44.74 22.95 -5.60
N THR A 82 -44.82 22.75 -4.28
CA THR A 82 -43.63 22.51 -3.45
C THR A 82 -42.91 21.22 -3.86
N GLU A 83 -43.65 20.14 -4.12
CA GLU A 83 -43.06 18.87 -4.57
C GLU A 83 -42.35 19.03 -5.93
N TRP A 84 -42.96 19.77 -6.86
CA TRP A 84 -42.34 20.07 -8.15
C TRP A 84 -41.08 20.94 -8.01
N ALA A 85 -41.13 21.96 -7.16
CA ALA A 85 -40.01 22.85 -6.91
C ALA A 85 -38.83 22.10 -6.27
N ASP A 86 -39.11 21.26 -5.27
CA ASP A 86 -38.12 20.44 -4.59
C ASP A 86 -37.50 19.40 -5.53
N ALA A 87 -38.31 18.73 -6.35
CA ALA A 87 -37.82 17.76 -7.34
C ALA A 87 -36.92 18.43 -8.39
N THR A 88 -37.29 19.62 -8.85
CA THR A 88 -36.49 20.39 -9.82
C THR A 88 -35.16 20.83 -9.20
N SER A 89 -35.21 21.35 -7.97
CA SER A 89 -34.01 21.74 -7.22
C SER A 89 -33.07 20.55 -7.01
N ALA A 90 -33.62 19.40 -6.56
CA ALA A 90 -32.86 18.17 -6.36
C ALA A 90 -32.24 17.65 -7.66
N LYS A 91 -32.96 17.71 -8.79
CA LYS A 91 -32.43 17.32 -10.10
C LYS A 91 -31.25 18.20 -10.52
N ILE A 92 -31.38 19.52 -10.37
CA ILE A 92 -30.30 20.46 -10.73
C ILE A 92 -29.09 20.24 -9.83
N ALA A 93 -29.31 20.08 -8.52
CA ALA A 93 -28.24 19.80 -7.56
C ALA A 93 -27.55 18.46 -7.87
N GLY A 94 -28.32 17.42 -8.21
CA GLY A 94 -27.80 16.11 -8.61
C GLY A 94 -26.91 16.19 -9.84
N ILE A 95 -27.40 16.81 -10.93
CA ILE A 95 -26.61 16.99 -12.17
C ILE A 95 -25.31 17.76 -11.88
N LEU A 96 -25.37 18.82 -11.07
CA LEU A 96 -24.18 19.60 -10.74
C LEU A 96 -23.17 18.80 -9.91
N ASN A 97 -23.64 17.98 -8.97
CA ASN A 97 -22.78 17.14 -8.15
C ASN A 97 -22.15 16.01 -8.97
N ASP A 98 -22.93 15.37 -9.83
CA ASP A 98 -22.45 14.32 -10.74
C ASP A 98 -21.45 14.87 -11.76
N ALA A 99 -21.69 16.08 -12.29
CA ALA A 99 -20.74 16.75 -13.18
C ALA A 99 -19.43 17.07 -12.45
N ARG A 100 -19.48 17.54 -11.20
CA ARG A 100 -18.27 17.78 -10.39
C ARG A 100 -17.50 16.49 -10.13
N ALA A 101 -18.19 15.42 -9.70
CA ALA A 101 -17.57 14.13 -9.47
C ALA A 101 -16.97 13.54 -10.75
N GLY A 102 -17.70 13.62 -11.88
CA GLY A 102 -17.24 13.19 -13.19
C GLY A 102 -16.01 13.96 -13.67
N HIS A 103 -15.99 15.29 -13.50
CA HIS A 103 -14.82 16.11 -13.83
C HIS A 103 -13.61 15.77 -12.97
N THR A 104 -13.77 15.64 -11.65
CA THR A 104 -12.67 15.26 -10.76
C THR A 104 -12.11 13.89 -11.13
N LYS A 105 -12.98 12.92 -11.44
CA LYS A 105 -12.56 11.58 -11.87
C LYS A 105 -11.81 11.63 -13.22
N ALA A 106 -12.33 12.35 -14.20
CA ALA A 106 -11.67 12.50 -15.50
C ALA A 106 -10.30 13.21 -15.39
N VAL A 107 -10.17 14.18 -14.48
CA VAL A 107 -8.87 14.81 -14.19
C VAL A 107 -7.93 13.83 -13.50
N GLN A 108 -8.41 13.04 -12.55
CA GLN A 108 -7.60 12.01 -11.90
C GLN A 108 -7.10 10.97 -12.89
N GLU A 109 -7.96 10.43 -13.76
CA GLU A 109 -7.58 9.47 -14.81
C GLU A 109 -6.52 10.06 -15.76
N ARG A 110 -6.62 11.36 -16.07
CA ARG A 110 -5.60 12.06 -16.88
C ARG A 110 -4.28 12.21 -16.13
N ILE A 111 -4.32 12.51 -14.83
CA ILE A 111 -3.11 12.59 -13.99
C ILE A 111 -2.42 11.23 -13.95
N ASP A 112 -3.17 10.16 -13.72
CA ASP A 112 -2.62 8.79 -13.63
C ASP A 112 -1.98 8.38 -14.97
N ALA A 113 -2.64 8.64 -16.10
CA ALA A 113 -2.10 8.37 -17.43
C ALA A 113 -0.85 9.20 -17.79
N VAL A 114 -0.73 10.42 -17.25
CA VAL A 114 0.48 11.25 -17.43
C VAL A 114 1.60 10.78 -16.51
N ASN A 115 1.28 10.38 -15.27
CA ASN A 115 2.24 9.84 -14.32
C ASN A 115 2.91 8.57 -14.83
N GLU A 116 2.15 7.64 -15.45
CA GLU A 116 2.71 6.44 -16.08
C GLU A 116 3.76 6.80 -17.16
N LYS A 117 3.54 7.89 -17.89
CA LYS A 117 4.43 8.34 -18.96
C LYS A 117 5.67 9.09 -18.46
N LYS A 118 5.66 9.55 -17.20
CA LYS A 118 6.77 10.32 -16.62
C LYS A 118 8.05 9.51 -16.57
N ASP A 119 7.94 8.23 -16.23
CA ASP A 119 9.10 7.39 -15.95
C ASP A 119 9.65 6.67 -17.19
N VAL A 120 8.96 6.73 -18.34
CA VAL A 120 9.35 6.01 -19.56
C VAL A 120 10.73 6.44 -20.06
N VAL A 121 11.09 7.72 -19.92
CA VAL A 121 12.41 8.23 -20.33
C VAL A 121 13.52 7.67 -19.44
N ASP A 122 13.31 7.62 -18.13
CA ASP A 122 14.30 7.12 -17.18
C ASP A 122 14.43 5.60 -17.26
N VAL A 123 13.31 4.88 -17.44
CA VAL A 123 13.30 3.44 -17.72
C VAL A 123 14.08 3.13 -19.00
N THR A 124 13.88 3.92 -20.07
CA THR A 124 14.59 3.71 -21.34
C THR A 124 16.09 3.94 -21.17
N LYS A 125 16.50 5.02 -20.48
CA LYS A 125 17.92 5.27 -20.16
C LYS A 125 18.49 4.15 -19.30
N GLY A 126 17.73 3.69 -18.31
CA GLY A 126 18.09 2.56 -17.46
C GLY A 126 18.31 1.28 -18.27
N LEU A 127 17.45 1.00 -19.25
CA LEU A 127 17.58 -0.17 -20.12
C LEU A 127 18.85 -0.11 -20.99
N TYR A 128 19.18 1.07 -21.53
CA TYR A 128 20.43 1.27 -22.27
C TYR A 128 21.67 1.17 -21.39
N ALA A 129 21.61 1.74 -20.18
CA ALA A 129 22.71 1.65 -19.21
C ALA A 129 22.93 0.19 -18.78
N LEU A 130 21.86 -0.54 -18.47
CA LEU A 130 21.89 -1.96 -18.11
C LEU A 130 22.46 -2.80 -19.26
N ALA A 131 22.04 -2.56 -20.50
CA ALA A 131 22.58 -3.25 -21.66
C ALA A 131 24.09 -3.01 -21.82
N LYS A 132 24.55 -1.77 -21.61
CA LYS A 132 25.98 -1.43 -21.66
C LYS A 132 26.79 -2.11 -20.55
N GLU A 133 26.27 -2.08 -19.33
CA GLU A 133 26.90 -2.74 -18.17
C GLU A 133 26.96 -4.25 -18.36
N THR A 134 25.90 -4.86 -18.89
CA THR A 134 25.84 -6.30 -19.18
C THR A 134 26.90 -6.70 -20.19
N VAL A 135 27.04 -5.97 -21.31
CA VAL A 135 28.07 -6.25 -22.32
C VAL A 135 29.48 -6.10 -21.73
N GLN A 136 29.70 -5.11 -20.86
CA GLN A 136 31.00 -4.93 -20.21
C GLN A 136 31.30 -6.06 -19.24
N ALA A 137 30.33 -6.46 -18.40
CA ALA A 137 30.46 -7.58 -17.48
C ALA A 137 30.68 -8.91 -18.20
N GLU A 138 29.98 -9.16 -19.32
CA GLU A 138 30.16 -10.34 -20.16
C GLU A 138 31.57 -10.38 -20.77
N LYS A 139 32.06 -9.24 -21.25
CA LYS A 139 33.43 -9.15 -21.79
C LYS A 139 34.47 -9.48 -20.72
N GLU A 140 34.37 -8.86 -19.54
CA GLU A 140 35.29 -9.10 -18.42
C GLU A 140 35.22 -10.58 -17.98
N ALA A 141 34.02 -11.13 -17.82
CA ALA A 141 33.82 -12.53 -17.49
C ALA A 141 34.45 -13.48 -18.54
N PHE A 142 34.32 -13.15 -19.83
CA PHE A 142 34.91 -13.94 -20.91
C PHE A 142 36.45 -13.88 -20.92
N GLU A 143 37.03 -12.70 -20.71
CA GLU A 143 38.50 -12.55 -20.60
C GLU A 143 39.06 -13.29 -19.38
N LEU A 144 38.41 -13.17 -18.21
CA LEU A 144 38.79 -13.92 -17.02
C LEU A 144 38.68 -15.42 -17.25
N LYS A 145 37.59 -15.89 -17.87
CA LYS A 145 37.40 -17.31 -18.19
C LYS A 145 38.52 -17.85 -19.07
N GLN A 146 38.86 -17.16 -20.17
CA GLN A 146 39.97 -17.56 -21.04
C GLN A 146 41.30 -17.62 -20.29
N ARG A 147 41.60 -16.64 -19.43
CA ARG A 147 42.82 -16.64 -18.62
C ARG A 147 42.86 -17.81 -17.65
N THR A 148 41.74 -18.13 -17.01
CA THR A 148 41.65 -19.26 -16.09
C THR A 148 41.75 -20.61 -16.79
N GLU A 149 41.14 -20.75 -17.97
CA GLU A 149 41.23 -21.96 -18.80
C GLU A 149 42.68 -22.18 -19.24
N LEU A 150 43.33 -21.16 -19.81
CA LEU A 150 44.74 -21.24 -20.20
C LEU A 150 45.66 -21.55 -19.01
N ALA A 151 45.45 -20.88 -17.87
CA ALA A 151 46.24 -21.15 -16.66
C ALA A 151 46.03 -22.59 -16.16
N SER A 152 44.82 -23.13 -16.28
CA SER A 152 44.52 -24.52 -15.91
C SER A 152 45.17 -25.53 -16.83
N GLU A 153 45.19 -25.28 -18.15
CA GLU A 153 45.86 -26.12 -19.13
C GLU A 153 47.38 -26.14 -18.92
N VAL A 154 47.99 -24.95 -18.76
CA VAL A 154 49.42 -24.84 -18.47
C VAL A 154 49.79 -25.53 -17.17
N LYS A 155 48.98 -25.36 -16.12
CA LYS A 155 49.17 -26.07 -14.85
C LYS A 155 49.07 -27.58 -15.04
N SER A 156 48.06 -28.06 -15.76
CA SER A 156 47.89 -29.50 -16.01
C SER A 156 49.10 -30.09 -16.76
N VAL A 157 49.65 -29.36 -17.73
CA VAL A 157 50.86 -29.77 -18.44
C VAL A 157 52.04 -29.79 -17.46
N LEU A 158 52.26 -28.73 -16.67
CA LEU A 158 53.35 -28.68 -15.69
C LEU A 158 53.25 -29.79 -14.64
N ASP A 159 52.06 -30.04 -14.10
CA ASP A 159 51.81 -31.12 -13.14
C ASP A 159 52.12 -32.49 -13.77
N SER A 160 51.86 -32.67 -15.06
CA SER A 160 52.23 -33.89 -15.79
C SER A 160 53.75 -34.06 -15.94
N TRP A 161 54.49 -32.98 -16.20
CA TRP A 161 55.96 -32.99 -16.26
C TRP A 161 56.58 -33.29 -14.89
N VAL A 162 56.08 -32.65 -13.83
CA VAL A 162 56.54 -32.90 -12.46
C VAL A 162 56.28 -34.35 -12.06
N ARG A 163 55.12 -34.91 -12.40
CA ARG A 163 54.81 -36.31 -12.14
C ARG A 163 55.74 -37.25 -12.93
N TYR A 164 56.02 -36.94 -14.19
CA TYR A 164 56.97 -37.71 -15.00
C TYR A 164 58.40 -37.66 -14.43
N GLU A 165 58.87 -36.48 -14.00
CA GLU A 165 60.19 -36.31 -13.38
C GLU A 165 60.28 -37.06 -12.04
N ALA A 166 59.24 -36.98 -11.21
CA ALA A 166 59.17 -37.73 -9.96
C ALA A 166 59.23 -39.25 -10.22
N GLN A 167 58.50 -39.76 -11.21
CA GLN A 167 58.54 -41.17 -11.61
C GLN A 167 59.91 -41.59 -12.15
N GLN A 168 60.56 -40.75 -12.96
CA GLN A 168 61.92 -41.01 -13.45
C GLN A 168 62.93 -41.06 -12.31
N ARG A 169 62.88 -40.07 -11.40
CA ARG A 169 63.75 -40.03 -10.23
C ARG A 169 63.54 -41.26 -9.32
N GLU A 170 62.29 -41.67 -9.10
CA GLU A 170 61.97 -42.87 -8.33
C GLU A 170 62.49 -44.14 -9.03
N ALA A 171 62.32 -44.26 -10.35
CA ALA A 171 62.83 -45.38 -11.14
C ALA A 171 64.37 -45.45 -11.12
N GLU A 172 65.06 -44.32 -11.26
CA GLU A 172 66.52 -44.22 -11.13
C GLU A 172 66.98 -44.61 -9.72
N GLN A 173 66.31 -44.15 -8.67
CA GLN A 173 66.61 -44.52 -7.29
C GLN A 173 66.41 -46.02 -7.03
N ASN A 174 65.35 -46.61 -7.57
CA ASN A 174 65.11 -48.05 -7.49
C ASN A 174 66.19 -48.84 -8.23
N LEU A 175 66.55 -48.46 -9.46
CA LEU A 175 67.62 -49.11 -10.24
C LEU A 175 68.99 -48.99 -9.55
N LEU A 176 69.31 -47.81 -9.00
CA LEU A 176 70.53 -47.60 -8.21
C LEU A 176 70.53 -48.47 -6.96
N THR A 177 69.40 -48.56 -6.26
CA THR A 177 69.25 -49.37 -5.05
C THR A 177 69.40 -50.86 -5.36
N GLU A 178 68.74 -51.36 -6.41
CA GLU A 178 68.91 -52.73 -6.90
C GLU A 178 70.37 -53.02 -7.28
N THR A 179 71.03 -52.11 -8.00
CA THR A 179 72.43 -52.25 -8.41
C THR A 179 73.38 -52.27 -7.21
N VAL A 180 73.16 -51.39 -6.22
CA VAL A 180 73.95 -51.33 -5.00
C VAL A 180 73.74 -52.59 -4.16
N ILE A 181 72.49 -53.03 -3.96
CA ILE A 181 72.17 -54.28 -3.25
C ILE A 181 72.82 -55.47 -3.95
N ALA A 182 72.73 -55.57 -5.28
CA ALA A 182 73.36 -56.64 -6.05
C ALA A 182 74.88 -56.64 -5.89
N LYS A 183 75.54 -55.49 -6.05
CA LYS A 183 77.00 -55.35 -5.87
C LYS A 183 77.45 -55.66 -4.43
N VAL A 184 76.71 -55.21 -3.42
CA VAL A 184 77.01 -55.52 -2.00
C VAL A 184 76.84 -57.01 -1.73
N THR A 185 75.76 -57.62 -2.25
CA THR A 185 75.52 -59.07 -2.10
C THR A 185 76.61 -59.89 -2.80
N GLU A 186 77.07 -59.49 -3.98
CA GLU A 186 78.17 -60.11 -4.69
C GLU A 186 79.51 -59.93 -3.96
N ALA A 187 79.79 -58.73 -3.46
CA ALA A 187 80.98 -58.45 -2.66
C ALA A 187 81.04 -59.29 -1.38
N ILE A 188 79.94 -59.44 -0.65
CA ILE A 188 79.84 -60.30 0.55
C ILE A 188 80.03 -61.78 0.21
N LYS A 189 79.63 -62.23 -0.98
CA LYS A 189 79.87 -63.60 -1.47
C LYS A 189 81.31 -63.83 -1.94
N SER A 190 82.11 -62.79 -2.10
CA SER A 190 83.49 -62.92 -2.55
C SER A 190 84.39 -63.51 -1.45
N ASP A 191 85.26 -64.44 -1.83
CA ASP A 191 86.17 -65.17 -0.94
C ASP A 191 87.10 -64.23 -0.15
N LYS A 192 87.44 -63.08 -0.74
CA LYS A 192 88.26 -62.03 -0.12
C LYS A 192 87.52 -61.32 1.02
N SER A 193 86.26 -60.94 0.81
CA SER A 193 85.45 -60.26 1.83
C SER A 193 85.06 -61.21 2.96
N GLN A 194 84.73 -62.48 2.65
CA GLN A 194 84.47 -63.48 3.68
C GLN A 194 85.69 -63.70 4.59
N LYS A 195 86.89 -63.79 4.01
CA LYS A 195 88.15 -63.88 4.78
C LYS A 195 88.38 -62.64 5.64
N GLN A 196 88.19 -61.42 5.10
CA GLN A 196 88.33 -60.18 5.87
C GLN A 196 87.32 -60.04 7.01
N ILE A 197 86.07 -60.46 6.80
CA ILE A 197 85.03 -60.48 7.85
C ILE A 197 85.39 -61.51 8.93
N LEU A 198 85.87 -62.70 8.54
CA LEU A 198 86.34 -63.72 9.50
C LEU A 198 87.56 -63.22 10.30
N GLU A 199 88.54 -62.62 9.64
CA GLU A 199 89.72 -62.04 10.29
C GLU A 199 89.35 -60.91 11.25
N GLY A 200 88.44 -60.02 10.86
CA GLY A 200 87.92 -58.95 11.72
C GLY A 200 87.13 -59.47 12.92
N ALA A 201 86.24 -60.46 12.71
CA ALA A 201 85.48 -61.09 13.79
C ALA A 201 86.39 -61.86 14.77
N VAL A 202 87.43 -62.54 14.26
CA VAL A 202 88.46 -63.18 15.11
C VAL A 202 89.23 -62.13 15.90
N ALA A 203 89.62 -61.00 15.28
CA ALA A 203 90.31 -59.91 15.98
C ALA A 203 89.45 -59.25 17.07
N GLU A 204 88.14 -59.06 16.84
CA GLU A 204 87.21 -58.53 17.84
C GLU A 204 86.97 -59.52 18.98
N ILE A 205 86.83 -60.82 18.69
CA ILE A 205 86.76 -61.87 19.72
C ILE A 205 88.06 -61.90 20.55
N GLU A 206 89.22 -61.83 19.90
CA GLU A 206 90.51 -61.77 20.60
C GLU A 206 90.63 -60.52 21.49
N GLN A 207 90.10 -59.38 21.06
CA GLN A 207 90.04 -58.17 21.90
C GLN A 207 89.05 -58.31 23.07
N LEU A 208 87.86 -58.88 22.85
CA LEU A 208 86.88 -59.09 23.92
C LEU A 208 87.37 -60.08 24.98
N VAL A 209 88.07 -61.14 24.56
CA VAL A 209 88.72 -62.11 25.45
C VAL A 209 89.88 -61.46 26.22
N LYS A 210 90.68 -60.61 25.57
CA LYS A 210 91.74 -59.83 26.26
C LYS A 210 91.16 -58.77 27.21
N ALA A 211 89.97 -58.23 26.94
CA ALA A 211 89.31 -57.20 27.72
C ALA A 211 88.38 -57.72 28.84
N LYS A 212 88.24 -59.04 29.04
CA LYS A 212 87.38 -59.66 30.07
C LYS A 212 85.95 -59.10 30.13
N LYS A 213 85.33 -58.87 28.97
CA LYS A 213 83.89 -58.52 28.90
C LYS A 213 83.00 -59.70 28.51
N ILE A 214 83.61 -60.87 28.35
CA ILE A 214 83.03 -62.21 28.41
C ILE A 214 84.07 -63.09 29.13
#